data_AF-A0A382HA51-F1
#
_entry.id   AF-A0A382HA51-F1
#
_cell.length_a   1.000
_cell.length_b   1.000
_cell.length_c   1.000
_cell.angle_alpha   90.00
_cell.angle_beta   90.00
_cell.angle_gamma   90.00
#
_symmetry.space_group_name_H-M   'P 1'
#
loop_
_entity.id
_entity.type
_entity.pdbx_description
1 polymer ?
#
loop_
_entity_poly.entity_id
_entity_poly.type
_entity_poly.pdbx_seq_one_letter_code
_entity_poly.pdbx_strand_id
1 'polypeptide(L)'
;MRNWLPFVIMTILSWGTYIPTLHRGQMGLSGSGVHAFLMVGLAYVLVAIAIPGMMVVRAGSWSTFTPQGSLFTLGAGVLGALGALGIVLALANGGRPNVVPPLVFAGAPVVSVFVAMLYNPPREAPSPLFFIGILMAAAGAFLVLSNRPQ
;
A
#
# COMPACT_ATOMS: atom_id res chain seq x y z
N MET A 1 5.98 -6.87 -26.37
CA MET A 1 5.42 -5.85 -25.45
C MET A 1 5.65 -6.33 -24.03
N ARG A 2 6.24 -5.51 -23.15
CA ARG A 2 6.47 -5.91 -21.75
C ARG A 2 5.12 -5.83 -21.02
N ASN A 3 4.47 -6.97 -20.82
CA ASN A 3 3.13 -7.03 -20.23
C ASN A 3 3.23 -6.76 -18.72
N TRP A 4 3.04 -5.50 -18.34
CA TRP A 4 3.00 -5.05 -16.93
C TRP A 4 1.61 -5.19 -16.29
N LEU A 5 0.55 -5.28 -17.11
CA LEU A 5 -0.84 -5.42 -16.64
C LEU A 5 -1.05 -6.61 -15.67
N PRO A 6 -0.48 -7.81 -15.90
CA PRO A 6 -0.66 -8.93 -14.98
C PRO A 6 -0.19 -8.62 -13.55
N PHE A 7 0.90 -7.88 -13.38
CA PHE A 7 1.40 -7.49 -12.06
C PHE A 7 0.52 -6.44 -11.39
N VAL A 8 -0.08 -5.54 -12.18
CA VAL A 8 -1.08 -4.60 -11.67
C VAL A 8 -2.32 -5.34 -11.20
N ILE A 9 -2.83 -6.29 -11.99
CA ILE A 9 -3.99 -7.12 -11.61
C ILE A 9 -3.67 -7.92 -10.34
N MET A 10 -2.50 -8.56 -10.27
CA MET A 10 -2.05 -9.25 -9.06
C MET A 10 -2.04 -8.32 -7.85
N THR A 11 -1.50 -7.10 -7.99
CA THR A 11 -1.45 -6.10 -6.91
C THR A 11 -2.85 -5.71 -6.44
N ILE A 12 -3.77 -5.45 -7.38
CA ILE A 12 -5.17 -5.12 -7.07
C ILE A 12 -5.84 -6.27 -6.32
N LEU A 13 -5.68 -7.51 -6.78
CA LEU A 13 -6.27 -8.69 -6.14
C LEU A 13 -5.68 -8.92 -4.74
N SER A 14 -4.36 -8.82 -4.58
CA SER A 14 -3.69 -9.00 -3.29
C SER A 14 -4.11 -7.93 -2.28
N TRP A 15 -4.07 -6.64 -2.63
CA TRP A 15 -4.48 -5.57 -1.71
C TRP A 15 -6.00 -5.54 -1.47
N GLY A 16 -6.80 -5.85 -2.48
CA GLY A 16 -8.26 -5.93 -2.36
C GLY A 16 -8.71 -7.05 -1.40
N THR A 17 -8.01 -8.19 -1.40
CA THR A 17 -8.30 -9.32 -0.50
C THR A 17 -7.59 -9.22 0.85
N TYR A 18 -6.55 -8.40 0.96
CA TYR A 18 -5.73 -8.26 2.16
C TYR A 18 -6.56 -7.88 3.40
N ILE A 19 -7.34 -6.79 3.35
CA ILE A 19 -8.06 -6.31 4.54
C ILE A 19 -9.16 -7.26 5.01
N PRO A 20 -10.04 -7.80 4.15
CA PRO A 20 -11.03 -8.79 4.58
C PRO A 20 -10.38 -10.04 5.20
N THR A 21 -9.28 -10.51 4.61
CA THR A 21 -8.52 -11.66 5.12
C THR A 21 -7.86 -11.35 6.47
N LEU A 22 -7.27 -10.16 6.60
CA LEU A 22 -6.67 -9.70 7.84
C LEU A 22 -7.71 -9.59 8.95
N HIS A 23 -8.88 -9.03 8.67
CA HIS A 23 -9.97 -8.92 9.63
C HIS A 23 -10.47 -10.31 10.07
N ARG A 24 -10.62 -11.26 9.13
CA ARG A 24 -10.92 -12.67 9.45
C ARG A 24 -9.85 -13.28 10.36
N GLY A 25 -8.57 -13.08 10.05
CA GLY A 25 -7.45 -13.55 10.89
C GLY A 25 -7.43 -12.93 12.28
N GLN A 26 -7.70 -11.63 12.38
CA GLN A 26 -7.83 -10.91 13.66
C GLN A 26 -8.94 -11.52 14.53
N MET A 27 -10.10 -11.83 13.96
CA MET A 27 -11.19 -12.50 14.68
C MET A 27 -10.77 -13.89 15.20
N GLY A 28 -9.97 -14.63 14.43
CA GLY A 28 -9.38 -15.91 14.86
C GLY A 28 -8.30 -15.78 15.94
N LEU A 29 -7.77 -14.57 16.15
CA LEU A 29 -6.75 -14.24 17.16
C LEU A 29 -7.34 -13.41 18.32
N SER A 30 -8.57 -13.76 18.73
CA SER A 30 -9.30 -13.08 19.82
C SER A 30 -9.49 -11.57 19.60
N GLY A 31 -9.58 -11.13 18.34
CA GLY A 31 -9.69 -9.72 17.96
C GLY A 31 -8.38 -8.94 18.03
N SER A 32 -7.24 -9.59 18.26
CA SER A 32 -5.97 -8.89 18.44
C SER A 32 -5.34 -8.45 17.12
N GLY A 33 -5.47 -7.15 16.82
CA GLY A 33 -4.85 -6.53 15.65
C GLY A 33 -3.33 -6.67 15.62
N VAL A 34 -2.67 -6.55 16.77
CA VAL A 34 -1.21 -6.61 16.89
C VAL A 34 -0.66 -8.00 16.54
N HIS A 35 -1.29 -9.07 17.03
CA HIS A 35 -0.87 -10.44 16.70
C HIS A 35 -1.09 -10.74 15.21
N ALA A 36 -2.22 -10.28 14.65
CA ALA A 36 -2.46 -10.42 13.21
C ALA A 36 -1.40 -9.66 12.39
N PHE A 37 -1.02 -8.45 12.81
CA PHE A 37 0.03 -7.68 12.16
C PHE A 37 1.42 -8.32 12.28
N LEU A 38 1.72 -8.96 13.42
CA LEU A 38 2.95 -9.74 13.57
C LEU A 38 3.05 -10.86 12.53
N MET A 39 1.92 -11.55 12.26
CA MET A 39 1.87 -12.57 11.19
C MET A 39 2.05 -11.97 9.80
N VAL A 40 1.54 -10.77 9.54
CA VAL A 40 1.83 -10.02 8.30
C VAL A 40 3.32 -9.71 8.20
N GLY A 41 3.97 -9.30 9.29
CA GLY A 41 5.40 -9.06 9.34
C GLY A 41 6.22 -10.31 9.01
N LEU A 42 5.83 -11.48 9.53
CA LEU A 42 6.46 -12.75 9.18
C LEU A 42 6.30 -13.07 7.68
N ALA A 43 5.12 -12.83 7.13
CA ALA A 43 4.89 -12.99 5.69
C ALA A 43 5.76 -12.05 4.85
N TYR A 44 6.04 -10.82 5.31
CA TYR A 44 6.94 -9.90 4.63
C TYR A 44 8.38 -10.43 4.62
N VAL A 45 8.86 -11.04 5.71
CA VAL A 45 10.18 -11.69 5.72
C VAL A 45 10.22 -12.79 4.65
N LEU A 46 9.20 -13.65 4.58
CA LEU A 46 9.17 -14.73 3.61
C LEU A 46 9.08 -14.23 2.16
N VAL A 47 8.17 -13.30 1.87
CA VAL A 47 7.89 -12.87 0.49
C VAL A 47 8.86 -11.78 0.04
N ALA A 48 9.06 -10.73 0.84
CA ALA A 48 9.85 -9.56 0.45
C ALA A 48 11.36 -9.78 0.57
N ILE A 49 11.82 -10.76 1.36
CA ILE A 49 13.26 -11.09 1.44
C ILE A 49 13.56 -12.33 0.60
N ALA A 50 12.85 -13.45 0.78
CA ALA A 50 13.25 -14.69 0.13
C ALA A 50 13.10 -14.63 -1.41
N ILE A 51 11.99 -14.09 -1.93
CA ILE A 51 11.78 -14.04 -3.39
C ILE A 51 12.77 -13.10 -4.08
N PRO A 52 12.89 -11.81 -3.72
CA PRO A 52 13.88 -10.93 -4.34
C PRO A 52 15.32 -11.35 -4.06
N GLY A 53 15.60 -11.91 -2.87
CA GLY A 53 16.91 -12.45 -2.52
C GLY A 53 17.33 -13.57 -3.48
N MET A 54 16.45 -14.54 -3.76
CA MET A 54 16.71 -15.56 -4.77
C MET A 54 16.94 -14.96 -6.17
N MET A 55 16.19 -13.92 -6.54
CA MET A 55 16.37 -13.24 -7.83
C MET A 55 17.75 -12.57 -7.93
N VAL A 56 18.19 -11.87 -6.88
CA VAL A 56 19.52 -11.24 -6.81
C VAL A 56 20.63 -12.28 -6.86
N VAL A 57 20.50 -13.38 -6.09
CA VAL A 57 21.47 -14.48 -6.08
C VAL A 57 21.62 -15.06 -7.49
N ARG A 58 20.50 -15.38 -8.16
CA ARG A 58 20.52 -15.96 -9.51
C ARG A 58 21.06 -15.00 -10.56
N ALA A 59 20.83 -13.70 -10.40
CA ALA A 59 21.32 -12.67 -11.31
C ALA A 59 22.79 -12.29 -11.04
N GLY A 60 23.37 -12.69 -9.90
CA GLY A 60 24.71 -12.26 -9.49
C GLY A 60 24.84 -10.75 -9.31
N SER A 61 23.73 -10.04 -9.07
CA SER A 61 23.64 -8.57 -9.21
C SER A 61 23.92 -7.79 -7.91
N TRP A 62 24.70 -8.37 -6.99
CA TRP A 62 25.02 -7.78 -5.69
C TRP A 62 25.72 -6.41 -5.77
N SER A 63 26.45 -6.15 -6.85
CA SER A 63 27.10 -4.85 -7.08
C SER A 63 26.13 -3.70 -7.35
N THR A 64 24.84 -3.99 -7.57
CA THR A 64 23.80 -2.96 -7.84
C THR A 64 23.39 -2.19 -6.58
N PHE A 65 23.65 -2.74 -5.38
CA PHE A 65 23.30 -2.08 -4.13
C PHE A 65 24.20 -0.85 -3.91
N THR A 66 23.59 0.34 -3.88
CA THR A 66 24.27 1.59 -3.52
C THR A 66 23.77 2.07 -2.15
N PRO A 67 24.59 2.75 -1.33
CA PRO A 67 24.15 3.22 -0.01
C PRO A 67 22.89 4.10 -0.07
N GLN A 68 22.85 5.01 -1.06
CA GLN A 68 21.70 5.90 -1.24
C GLN A 68 20.45 5.13 -1.69
N GLY A 69 20.57 4.27 -2.72
CA GLY A 69 19.44 3.47 -3.21
C GLY A 69 18.87 2.54 -2.13
N SER A 70 19.75 1.90 -1.36
CA SER A 70 19.37 1.05 -0.23
C SER A 70 18.66 1.84 0.87
N LEU A 71 19.15 3.03 1.24
CA LEU A 71 18.52 3.82 2.30
C LEU A 71 17.11 4.30 1.91
N PHE A 72 16.93 4.82 0.69
CA PHE A 72 15.62 5.27 0.22
C PHE A 72 14.62 4.11 0.09
N THR A 73 15.07 2.95 -0.39
CA THR A 73 14.19 1.78 -0.54
C THR A 73 13.87 1.11 0.81
N LEU A 74 14.80 1.09 1.76
CA LEU A 74 14.52 0.72 3.14
C LEU A 74 13.52 1.68 3.79
N GLY A 75 13.70 2.99 3.61
CA GLY A 75 12.75 4.00 4.06
C GLY A 75 11.35 3.79 3.46
N ALA A 76 11.27 3.49 2.16
CA ALA A 76 10.01 3.15 1.51
C ALA A 76 9.36 1.89 2.12
N GLY A 77 10.16 0.88 2.47
CA GLY A 77 9.70 -0.31 3.18
C GLY A 77 9.12 0.01 4.56
N VAL A 78 9.79 0.88 5.32
CA VAL A 78 9.30 1.36 6.64
C VAL A 78 7.98 2.12 6.48
N LEU A 79 7.88 3.03 5.51
CA LEU A 79 6.64 3.76 5.23
C LEU A 79 5.47 2.81 4.88
N GLY A 80 5.74 1.77 4.09
CA GLY A 80 4.76 0.73 3.77
C GLY A 80 4.29 -0.06 5.00
N ALA A 81 5.23 -0.49 5.85
CA ALA A 81 4.93 -1.19 7.09
C ALA A 81 4.13 -0.34 8.09
N LEU A 82 4.51 0.94 8.24
CA LEU A 82 3.77 1.90 9.08
C LEU A 82 2.36 2.16 8.55
N GLY A 83 2.19 2.25 7.22
CA GLY A 83 0.86 2.36 6.60
C GLY A 83 -0.04 1.17 6.92
N ALA A 84 0.50 -0.06 6.78
CA ALA A 84 -0.23 -1.28 7.13
C ALA A 84 -0.55 -1.37 8.63
N LEU A 85 0.40 -1.00 9.51
CA LEU A 85 0.17 -0.90 10.95
C LEU A 85 -0.91 0.13 11.28
N GLY A 86 -0.91 1.28 10.60
CA GLY A 86 -1.91 2.33 10.76
C GLY A 86 -3.33 1.82 10.46
N ILE A 87 -3.51 1.00 9.42
CA ILE A 87 -4.80 0.36 9.13
C ILE A 87 -5.21 -0.58 10.27
N VAL A 88 -4.29 -1.40 10.77
CA VAL A 88 -4.55 -2.31 11.90
C VAL A 88 -4.99 -1.54 13.14
N LEU A 89 -4.26 -0.46 13.48
CA LEU A 89 -4.58 0.39 14.63
C LEU A 89 -5.92 1.10 14.42
N ALA A 90 -6.23 1.58 13.22
CA ALA A 90 -7.52 2.19 12.92
C ALA A 90 -8.68 1.21 13.13
N LEU A 91 -8.54 -0.04 12.68
CA LEU A 91 -9.55 -1.08 12.92
C LEU A 91 -9.65 -1.45 14.42
N ALA A 92 -8.52 -1.55 15.12
CA ALA A 92 -8.50 -1.81 16.56
C ALA A 92 -9.14 -0.68 17.38
N ASN A 93 -9.16 0.55 16.85
CA ASN A 93 -9.79 1.72 17.48
C ASN A 93 -11.19 2.04 16.91
N GLY A 94 -11.93 1.02 16.45
CA GLY A 94 -13.34 1.14 16.05
C GLY A 94 -13.58 1.51 14.58
N GLY A 95 -12.52 1.62 13.78
CA GLY A 95 -12.62 1.72 12.33
C GLY A 95 -13.27 0.48 11.72
N ARG A 96 -14.08 0.66 10.68
CA ARG A 96 -14.79 -0.45 10.02
C ARG A 96 -14.01 -0.94 8.79
N PRO A 97 -13.91 -2.27 8.54
CA PRO A 97 -13.19 -2.81 7.38
C PRO A 97 -13.71 -2.34 6.02
N ASN A 98 -14.97 -1.91 5.96
CA ASN A 98 -15.60 -1.36 4.76
C ASN A 98 -15.45 0.16 4.63
N VAL A 99 -14.91 0.88 5.64
CA VAL A 99 -14.67 2.33 5.64
C VAL A 99 -13.18 2.67 5.53
N VAL A 100 -12.36 2.07 6.41
CA VAL A 100 -10.95 2.47 6.57
C VAL A 100 -10.15 2.25 5.28
N PRO A 101 -10.18 1.07 4.64
CA PRO A 101 -9.37 0.84 3.45
C PRO A 101 -9.74 1.72 2.26
N PRO A 102 -11.02 1.88 1.87
CA PRO A 102 -11.36 2.79 0.79
C PRO A 102 -10.91 4.24 1.05
N LEU A 103 -10.97 4.71 2.30
CA LEU A 103 -10.48 6.04 2.65
C LEU A 103 -8.95 6.15 2.46
N VAL A 104 -8.20 5.15 2.90
CA VAL A 104 -6.74 5.10 2.72
C VAL A 104 -6.37 5.01 1.24
N PHE A 105 -7.01 4.12 0.47
CA PHE A 105 -6.71 3.94 -0.95
C PHE A 105 -7.18 5.09 -1.84
N ALA A 106 -8.13 5.90 -1.38
CA ALA A 106 -8.50 7.15 -2.05
C ALA A 106 -7.49 8.28 -1.77
N GLY A 107 -6.98 8.38 -0.53
CA GLY A 107 -6.06 9.43 -0.13
C GLY A 107 -4.60 9.17 -0.52
N ALA A 108 -4.13 7.92 -0.47
CA ALA A 108 -2.73 7.57 -0.71
C ALA A 108 -2.21 7.98 -2.11
N PRO A 109 -2.97 7.83 -3.22
CA PRO A 109 -2.55 8.32 -4.52
C PRO A 109 -2.33 9.83 -4.55
N VAL A 110 -3.15 10.60 -3.83
CA VAL A 110 -3.03 12.07 -3.75
C VAL A 110 -1.70 12.46 -3.09
N VAL A 111 -1.40 11.86 -1.93
CA VAL A 111 -0.14 12.07 -1.22
C VAL A 111 1.06 11.66 -2.08
N SER A 112 0.95 10.52 -2.79
CA SER A 112 1.99 10.04 -3.69
C SER A 112 2.35 11.07 -4.77
N VAL A 113 1.35 11.73 -5.37
CA VAL A 113 1.63 12.77 -6.36
C VAL A 113 2.35 13.97 -5.76
N PHE A 114 1.96 14.44 -4.58
CA PHE A 114 2.66 15.54 -3.91
C PHE A 114 4.10 15.17 -3.55
N VAL A 115 4.34 13.97 -3.02
CA VAL A 115 5.71 13.49 -2.74
C VAL A 115 6.53 13.38 -4.03
N ALA A 116 5.93 12.92 -5.12
CA ALA A 116 6.58 12.87 -6.43
C ALA A 116 6.93 14.28 -6.95
N MET A 117 6.05 15.28 -6.73
CA MET A 117 6.34 16.69 -7.04
C MET A 117 7.46 17.26 -6.16
N LEU A 118 7.61 16.81 -4.91
CA LEU A 118 8.74 17.22 -4.07
C LEU A 118 10.07 16.66 -4.57
N TYR A 119 10.09 15.39 -5.00
CA TYR A 119 11.28 14.78 -5.57
C TYR A 119 11.62 15.31 -6.97
N ASN A 120 10.61 15.64 -7.76
CA ASN A 120 10.75 16.19 -9.10
C ASN A 120 9.87 17.44 -9.24
N PRO A 121 10.35 18.61 -8.79
CA PRO A 121 9.59 19.85 -8.83
C PRO A 121 9.08 20.15 -10.24
N PRO A 122 7.76 20.40 -10.41
CA PRO A 122 7.20 20.66 -11.72
C PRO A 122 7.72 22.01 -12.24
N ARG A 123 8.10 22.04 -13.53
CA ARG A 123 8.61 23.25 -14.19
C ARG A 123 7.52 24.29 -14.45
N GLU A 124 6.28 23.83 -14.52
CA GLU A 124 5.08 24.63 -14.74
C GLU A 124 4.03 24.31 -13.66
N ALA A 125 3.07 25.20 -13.46
CA ALA A 125 2.00 24.97 -12.50
C ALA A 125 1.20 23.70 -12.89
N PRO A 126 0.80 22.86 -11.92
CA PRO A 126 -0.05 21.71 -12.20
C PRO A 126 -1.35 22.13 -12.91
N SER A 127 -1.73 21.39 -13.95
CA SER A 127 -2.98 21.65 -14.68
C SER A 127 -4.18 21.66 -13.72
N PRO A 128 -5.16 22.58 -13.87
CA PRO A 128 -6.40 22.56 -13.10
C PRO A 128 -7.13 21.20 -13.13
N LEU A 129 -6.98 20.44 -14.21
CA LEU A 129 -7.55 19.09 -14.36
C LEU A 129 -6.99 18.10 -13.33
N PHE A 130 -5.76 18.29 -12.85
CA PHE A 130 -5.17 17.47 -11.79
C PHE A 130 -5.99 17.57 -10.50
N PHE A 131 -6.33 18.78 -10.09
CA PHE A 131 -7.13 19.02 -8.89
C PHE A 131 -8.57 18.51 -9.05
N ILE A 132 -9.15 18.63 -10.25
CA ILE A 132 -10.44 18.02 -10.58
C ILE A 132 -10.35 16.49 -10.46
N GLY A 133 -9.27 15.87 -10.92
CA GLY A 133 -9.03 14.43 -10.77
C GLY A 133 -8.99 13.98 -9.30
N ILE A 134 -8.35 14.76 -8.42
CA ILE A 134 -8.35 14.52 -6.97
C ILE A 134 -9.78 14.58 -6.42
N LEU A 135 -10.55 15.61 -6.79
CA LEU A 135 -11.94 15.76 -6.36
C LEU A 135 -12.82 14.60 -6.86
N MET A 136 -12.62 14.15 -8.09
CA MET A 136 -13.34 13.00 -8.66
C MET A 136 -12.95 11.69 -7.97
N ALA A 137 -11.68 11.48 -7.62
CA ALA A 137 -11.25 10.31 -6.85
C ALA A 137 -11.89 10.30 -5.46
N ALA A 138 -11.91 11.45 -4.78
CA ALA A 138 -12.59 11.62 -3.49
C ALA A 138 -14.11 11.37 -3.61
N ALA A 139 -14.75 11.90 -4.66
CA ALA A 139 -16.17 11.67 -4.93
C ALA A 139 -16.47 10.19 -5.24
N GLY A 140 -15.62 9.52 -6.03
CA GLY A 140 -15.74 8.09 -6.31
C GLY A 140 -15.62 7.25 -5.04
N ALA A 141 -14.63 7.55 -4.19
CA ALA A 141 -14.49 6.91 -2.88
C ALA A 141 -15.73 7.14 -1.99
N PHE A 142 -16.24 8.38 -1.95
CA PHE A 142 -17.46 8.73 -1.23
C PHE A 142 -18.68 7.94 -1.74
N LEU A 143 -18.86 7.84 -3.07
CA LEU A 143 -19.98 7.10 -3.65
C LEU A 143 -19.91 5.61 -3.33
N VAL A 144 -18.73 5.01 -3.42
CA VAL A 144 -18.50 3.60 -3.05
C VAL A 144 -18.82 3.38 -1.57
N LEU A 145 -18.36 4.28 -0.69
CA LEU A 145 -18.58 4.18 0.74
C LEU A 145 -20.05 4.40 1.14
N SER A 146 -20.74 5.32 0.47
CA SER A 146 -22.13 5.68 0.75
C SER A 146 -23.13 4.67 0.22
N ASN A 147 -22.82 3.99 -0.90
CA ASN A 147 -23.73 3.05 -1.58
C ASN A 147 -23.31 1.58 -1.45
N ARG A 148 -22.38 1.27 -0.53
CA ARG A 148 -21.96 -0.11 -0.31
C ARG A 148 -23.13 -0.99 0.17
N PRO A 149 -23.33 -2.20 -0.42
CA PRO A 149 -24.31 -3.14 0.09
C PRO A 149 -23.88 -3.66 1.48
N GLN A 150 -24.87 -3.95 2.32
CA GLN A 150 -24.66 -4.46 3.70
C GLN A 150 -24.13 -5.89 3.69
#